data_AF-A0A401VVN4-F1
#
_entry.id   AF-A0A401VVN4-F1
#
_cell.length_a   1.000
_cell.length_b   1.000
_cell.length_c   1.000
_cell.angle_alpha   90.00
_cell.angle_beta   90.00
_cell.angle_gamma   90.00
#
_symmetry.space_group_name_H-M   'P 1'
#
loop_
_entity.id
_entity.type
_entity.pdbx_description
1 polymer ?
#
loop_
_entity_poly.entity_id
_entity_poly.type
_entity_poly.pdbx_seq_one_letter_code
_entity_poly.pdbx_strand_id
1 'polypeptide(L)'
;MSAPRRLLTTACVTALALTAPLGGGLSAAATPEGPRPVPAPQGDLTRVGTGSGAFCLAPEAGRALAMAHVRLNAVRPARLTGTHERRCVTVPITGGTFDRSLSKGELRFDGGFEFTRGGRYLRVNHLKADFATGRISGDVRGARPARAAFLAFTLDRKNVRVSSGKVTARITFTLTSQGAASFKSAFGTTPVKAGDRLFEGTGTADVHLPHPPNALRPARTTLDVQQ
;
A
#
# COMPACT_ATOMS: atom_id res chain seq x y z
N MET A 1 -41.94 -23.36 6.90
CA MET A 1 -42.61 -22.09 7.24
C MET A 1 -41.89 -20.98 6.48
N SER A 2 -42.50 -20.54 5.39
CA SER A 2 -41.94 -19.61 4.40
C SER A 2 -42.32 -18.18 4.76
N ALA A 3 -41.36 -17.26 4.77
CA ALA A 3 -41.61 -15.83 4.87
C ALA A 3 -41.05 -15.10 3.62
N PRO A 4 -41.78 -14.11 3.07
CA PRO A 4 -41.60 -13.66 1.70
C PRO A 4 -40.50 -12.60 1.49
N ARG A 5 -39.92 -12.66 0.29
CA ARG A 5 -39.05 -11.66 -0.33
C ARG A 5 -39.76 -10.30 -0.42
N ARG A 6 -39.09 -9.22 0.00
CA ARG A 6 -39.43 -7.86 -0.41
C ARG A 6 -38.36 -7.34 -1.38
N LEU A 7 -38.76 -7.29 -2.65
CA LEU A 7 -38.12 -6.51 -3.71
C LEU A 7 -38.47 -5.04 -3.48
N LEU A 8 -37.45 -4.18 -3.46
CA LEU A 8 -37.63 -2.73 -3.59
C LEU A 8 -36.66 -2.24 -4.66
N THR A 9 -37.19 -2.24 -5.87
CA THR A 9 -36.74 -1.46 -7.03
C THR A 9 -36.95 0.03 -6.74
N THR A 10 -35.90 0.83 -6.91
CA THR A 10 -36.09 2.28 -7.08
C THR A 10 -35.08 2.76 -8.11
N ALA A 11 -35.58 2.95 -9.33
CA ALA A 11 -34.91 3.62 -10.42
C ALA A 11 -35.22 5.12 -10.31
N CYS A 12 -34.20 5.96 -10.28
CA CYS A 12 -34.34 7.39 -10.55
C CYS A 12 -33.55 7.69 -11.82
N VAL A 13 -34.28 7.76 -12.93
CA VAL A 13 -33.83 8.32 -14.20
C VAL A 13 -34.23 9.79 -14.19
N THR A 14 -33.26 10.69 -14.26
CA THR A 14 -33.49 12.10 -14.59
C THR A 14 -32.55 12.48 -15.71
N ALA A 15 -33.08 12.42 -16.93
CA ALA A 15 -32.49 13.03 -18.11
C ALA A 15 -32.96 14.50 -18.15
N LEU A 16 -32.01 15.43 -18.10
CA LEU A 16 -32.22 16.84 -18.40
C LEU A 16 -31.42 17.16 -19.64
N ALA A 17 -32.12 17.19 -20.78
CA ALA A 17 -31.63 17.78 -22.02
C ALA A 17 -32.08 19.23 -22.05
N LEU A 18 -31.13 20.16 -22.17
CA LEU A 18 -31.38 21.57 -22.44
C LEU A 18 -30.55 21.97 -23.66
N THR A 19 -31.28 22.39 -24.69
CA THR A 19 -30.82 22.85 -25.99
C THR A 19 -30.67 24.38 -26.04
N ALA A 20 -29.73 24.80 -26.90
CA ALA A 20 -29.55 26.12 -27.54
C ALA A 20 -28.75 27.20 -26.77
N PRO A 21 -28.13 28.21 -27.45
CA PRO A 21 -27.99 28.47 -28.90
C PRO A 21 -26.54 28.67 -29.40
N LEU A 22 -26.38 28.68 -30.73
CA LEU A 22 -25.25 29.23 -31.49
C LEU A 22 -25.28 30.76 -31.47
N GLY A 23 -24.14 31.42 -31.24
CA GLY A 23 -23.95 32.83 -31.57
C GLY A 23 -22.97 33.57 -30.65
N GLY A 24 -21.93 34.15 -31.24
CA GLY A 24 -21.10 35.17 -30.58
C GLY A 24 -19.60 34.91 -30.70
N GLY A 25 -19.00 35.39 -31.79
CA GLY A 25 -17.54 35.49 -31.91
C GLY A 25 -17.01 36.48 -30.87
N LEU A 26 -16.12 36.00 -30.01
CA LEU A 26 -15.32 36.84 -29.12
C LEU A 26 -13.90 36.85 -29.66
N SER A 27 -13.46 38.03 -30.11
CA SER A 27 -12.05 38.31 -30.38
C SER A 27 -11.24 38.02 -29.11
N ALA A 28 -10.32 37.06 -29.21
CA ALA A 28 -9.34 36.80 -28.18
C ALA A 28 -8.37 37.99 -28.10
N ALA A 29 -8.60 38.90 -27.16
CA ALA A 29 -7.56 39.80 -26.70
C ALA A 29 -6.47 38.93 -26.05
N ALA A 30 -5.27 38.94 -26.63
CA ALA A 30 -4.10 38.30 -26.05
C ALA A 30 -3.82 38.94 -24.68
N THR A 31 -4.23 38.26 -23.61
CA THR A 31 -3.78 38.59 -22.26
C THR A 31 -2.25 38.44 -22.22
N PRO A 32 -1.52 39.40 -21.64
CA PRO A 32 -0.09 39.25 -21.41
C PRO A 32 0.15 37.93 -20.68
N GLU A 33 1.07 37.14 -21.20
CA GLU A 33 1.48 35.85 -20.65
C GLU A 33 2.06 36.10 -19.25
N GLY A 34 1.20 36.08 -18.23
CA GLY A 34 1.61 36.13 -16.84
C GLY A 34 2.57 34.97 -16.56
N PRO A 35 3.47 35.10 -15.57
CA PRO A 35 4.43 34.05 -15.25
C PRO A 35 3.71 32.70 -15.15
N ARG A 36 4.04 31.77 -16.04
CA ARG A 36 3.48 30.42 -16.02
C ARG A 36 3.66 29.88 -14.60
N PRO A 37 2.60 29.34 -13.95
CA PRO A 37 2.74 28.71 -12.66
C PRO A 37 3.85 27.66 -12.76
N VAL A 38 4.97 27.91 -12.06
CA VAL A 38 6.04 26.93 -11.97
C VAL A 38 5.41 25.69 -11.33
N PRO A 39 5.46 24.51 -11.98
CA PRO A 39 4.98 23.29 -11.37
C PRO A 39 5.63 23.16 -9.99
N ALA A 40 4.82 23.02 -8.94
CA ALA A 40 5.33 22.78 -7.60
C ALA A 40 6.35 21.63 -7.68
N PRO A 41 7.49 21.70 -6.96
CA PRO A 41 8.48 20.64 -6.98
C PRO A 41 7.78 19.31 -6.71
N GLN A 42 7.70 18.46 -7.72
CA GLN A 42 7.20 17.10 -7.53
C GLN A 42 8.22 16.44 -6.63
N GLY A 43 7.88 16.29 -5.34
CA GLY A 43 8.80 15.72 -4.36
C GLY A 43 9.35 14.41 -4.91
N ASP A 44 10.68 14.33 -5.03
CA ASP A 44 11.35 13.27 -5.77
C ASP A 44 10.98 11.90 -5.17
N LEU A 45 10.15 11.16 -5.90
CA LEU A 45 9.80 9.79 -5.56
C LEU A 45 11.01 8.91 -5.84
N THR A 46 11.52 8.26 -4.80
CA THR A 46 12.59 7.27 -4.89
C THR A 46 12.00 5.95 -5.36
N ARG A 47 12.59 5.35 -6.40
CA ARG A 47 12.17 4.04 -6.90
C ARG A 47 12.73 2.94 -6.02
N VAL A 48 11.85 2.00 -5.66
CA VAL A 48 12.22 0.79 -4.93
C VAL A 48 12.54 -0.31 -5.92
N GLY A 49 13.72 -0.92 -5.76
CA GLY A 49 14.15 -2.10 -6.49
C GLY A 49 13.63 -3.38 -5.84
N THR A 50 14.50 -4.38 -5.72
CA THR A 50 14.19 -5.66 -5.07
C THR A 50 14.28 -5.57 -3.56
N GLY A 51 13.56 -6.45 -2.86
CA GLY A 51 13.60 -6.50 -1.40
C GLY A 51 12.72 -7.59 -0.82
N SER A 52 12.56 -7.56 0.49
CA SER A 52 11.64 -8.43 1.22
C SER A 52 11.00 -7.73 2.41
N GLY A 53 9.78 -8.13 2.74
CA GLY A 53 9.08 -7.76 3.96
C GLY A 53 8.81 -9.00 4.80
N ALA A 54 9.29 -9.03 6.04
CA ALA A 54 8.97 -10.05 7.02
C ALA A 54 7.85 -9.56 7.93
N PHE A 55 6.78 -10.35 8.04
CA PHE A 55 5.62 -10.12 8.89
C PHE A 55 5.55 -11.21 9.95
N CYS A 56 6.11 -10.94 11.13
CA CYS A 56 6.12 -11.86 12.27
C CYS A 56 4.89 -11.64 13.14
N LEU A 57 4.19 -12.70 13.53
CA LEU A 57 3.04 -12.56 14.42
C LEU A 57 3.47 -11.86 15.71
N ALA A 58 2.70 -10.84 16.11
CA ALA A 58 2.83 -10.28 17.44
C ALA A 58 2.47 -11.37 18.48
N PRO A 59 3.16 -11.44 19.63
CA PRO A 59 2.92 -12.50 20.61
C PRO A 59 1.45 -12.61 21.04
N GLU A 60 0.77 -11.47 21.23
CA GLU A 60 -0.65 -11.44 21.61
C GLU A 60 -1.54 -12.01 20.51
N ALA A 61 -1.28 -11.64 19.25
CA ALA A 61 -2.01 -12.17 18.10
C ALA A 61 -1.75 -13.65 17.89
N GLY A 62 -0.51 -14.12 18.09
CA GLY A 62 -0.16 -15.54 18.04
C GLY A 62 -0.98 -16.36 19.03
N ARG A 63 -1.06 -15.91 20.30
CA ARG A 63 -1.89 -16.55 21.32
C ARG A 63 -3.37 -16.53 20.95
N ALA A 64 -3.89 -15.39 20.49
CA ALA A 64 -5.30 -15.26 20.14
C ALA A 64 -5.71 -16.15 18.94
N LEU A 65 -4.86 -16.22 17.91
CA LEU A 65 -5.05 -17.12 16.78
C LEU A 65 -4.99 -18.60 17.21
N ALA A 66 -4.04 -18.96 18.08
CA ALA A 66 -3.91 -20.32 18.60
C ALA A 66 -5.15 -20.75 19.40
N MET A 67 -5.66 -19.91 20.29
CA MET A 67 -6.91 -20.16 21.04
C MET A 67 -8.12 -20.32 20.11
N ALA A 68 -8.14 -19.62 18.98
CA ALA A 68 -9.18 -19.76 17.97
C ALA A 68 -8.97 -20.94 16.99
N HIS A 69 -7.90 -21.74 17.18
CA HIS A 69 -7.45 -22.78 16.26
C HIS A 69 -7.22 -22.28 14.82
N VAL A 70 -6.78 -21.03 14.69
CA VAL A 70 -6.42 -20.41 13.41
C VAL A 70 -4.90 -20.50 13.23
N ARG A 71 -4.46 -21.09 12.11
CA ARG A 71 -3.04 -21.17 11.75
C ARG A 71 -2.70 -20.15 10.69
N LEU A 72 -1.54 -19.53 10.80
CA LEU A 72 -0.94 -18.69 9.75
C LEU A 72 -0.06 -19.55 8.83
N ASN A 73 -0.24 -19.37 7.54
CA ASN A 73 0.53 -19.92 6.44
C ASN A 73 0.94 -18.81 5.46
N ALA A 74 1.89 -19.11 4.58
CA ALA A 74 2.35 -18.20 3.53
C ALA A 74 1.73 -18.57 2.18
N VAL A 75 1.32 -17.56 1.41
CA VAL A 75 0.89 -17.73 0.02
C VAL A 75 2.08 -17.47 -0.89
N ARG A 76 2.42 -18.44 -1.75
CA ARG A 76 3.57 -18.31 -2.66
C ARG A 76 3.50 -17.01 -3.49
N PRO A 77 4.66 -16.41 -3.81
CA PRO A 77 6.03 -16.81 -3.48
C PRO A 77 6.47 -16.51 -2.04
N ALA A 78 5.56 -16.02 -1.17
CA ALA A 78 5.89 -15.80 0.23
C ALA A 78 6.30 -17.11 0.91
N ARG A 79 7.20 -16.99 1.90
CA ARG A 79 7.73 -18.12 2.66
C ARG A 79 7.40 -17.99 4.14
N LEU A 80 7.09 -19.12 4.76
CA LEU A 80 6.92 -19.20 6.20
C LEU A 80 8.29 -19.41 6.85
N THR A 81 8.61 -18.60 7.85
CA THR A 81 9.85 -18.68 8.63
C THR A 81 9.54 -18.52 10.12
N GLY A 82 10.55 -18.71 10.97
CA GLY A 82 10.42 -18.56 12.42
C GLY A 82 9.83 -19.79 13.13
N THR A 83 9.67 -19.66 14.45
CA THR A 83 9.15 -20.73 15.31
C THR A 83 7.62 -20.73 15.33
N HIS A 84 7.01 -21.72 16.00
CA HIS A 84 5.56 -21.75 16.19
C HIS A 84 5.02 -20.50 16.93
N GLU A 85 5.77 -20.02 17.92
CA GLU A 85 5.39 -18.88 18.76
C GLU A 85 5.61 -17.53 18.06
N ARG A 86 6.60 -17.48 17.16
CA ARG A 86 6.98 -16.26 16.42
C ARG A 86 7.03 -16.52 14.92
N ARG A 87 5.92 -17.04 14.41
CA ARG A 87 5.78 -17.39 12.99
C ARG A 87 5.78 -16.13 12.13
N CYS A 88 6.63 -16.12 11.12
CA CYS A 88 6.80 -15.01 10.19
C CYS A 88 6.44 -15.42 8.77
N VAL A 89 5.83 -14.49 8.03
CA VAL A 89 5.64 -14.61 6.58
C VAL A 89 6.57 -13.60 5.91
N THR A 90 7.52 -14.09 5.12
CA THR A 90 8.42 -13.26 4.32
C THR A 90 7.91 -13.17 2.90
N VAL A 91 7.56 -11.95 2.46
CA VAL A 91 7.06 -11.64 1.12
C VAL A 91 8.14 -10.93 0.30
N PRO A 92 8.36 -11.27 -0.97
CA PRO A 92 9.19 -10.47 -1.87
C PRO A 92 8.57 -9.10 -2.14
N ILE A 93 9.38 -8.05 -2.14
CA ILE A 93 9.02 -6.73 -2.65
C ILE A 93 9.31 -6.73 -4.14
N THR A 94 8.30 -6.44 -4.97
CA THR A 94 8.42 -6.43 -6.43
C THR A 94 8.59 -5.04 -7.02
N GLY A 95 8.45 -4.01 -6.19
CA GLY A 95 8.76 -2.64 -6.54
C GLY A 95 7.86 -1.65 -5.82
N GLY A 96 7.97 -0.39 -6.23
CA GLY A 96 7.23 0.69 -5.62
C GLY A 96 7.96 2.01 -5.72
N THR A 97 7.40 3.02 -5.07
CA THR A 97 8.00 4.33 -4.92
C THR A 97 7.70 4.89 -3.54
N PHE A 98 8.55 5.75 -3.02
CA PHE A 98 8.25 6.53 -1.82
C PHE A 98 8.94 7.89 -1.87
N ASP A 99 8.38 8.89 -1.21
CA ASP A 99 9.05 10.18 -1.01
C ASP A 99 10.03 10.11 0.17
N ARG A 100 11.00 11.03 0.21
CA ARG A 100 11.98 11.10 1.32
C ARG A 100 11.30 11.20 2.70
N SER A 101 10.11 11.76 2.75
CA SER A 101 9.33 11.89 3.97
C SER A 101 8.61 10.63 4.42
N LEU A 102 8.49 9.62 3.55
CA LEU A 102 7.70 8.40 3.72
C LEU A 102 6.21 8.69 3.96
N SER A 103 5.75 9.83 3.45
CA SER A 103 4.36 10.29 3.50
C SER A 103 3.61 10.01 2.20
N LYS A 104 4.30 9.62 1.13
CA LYS A 104 3.70 9.33 -0.17
C LYS A 104 4.37 8.13 -0.82
N GLY A 105 3.65 7.56 -1.78
CA GLY A 105 4.09 6.43 -2.58
C GLY A 105 3.44 5.11 -2.15
N GLU A 106 3.92 4.04 -2.76
CA GLU A 106 3.40 2.69 -2.56
C GLU A 106 4.50 1.63 -2.68
N LEU A 107 4.33 0.52 -1.97
CA LEU A 107 5.12 -0.70 -2.16
C LEU A 107 4.20 -1.83 -2.60
N ARG A 108 4.68 -2.63 -3.56
CA ARG A 108 4.02 -3.84 -4.04
C ARG A 108 4.80 -5.06 -3.57
N PHE A 109 4.05 -6.07 -3.11
CA PHE A 109 4.62 -7.33 -2.67
C PHE A 109 4.01 -8.48 -3.46
N ASP A 110 4.78 -9.54 -3.64
CA ASP A 110 4.29 -10.79 -4.21
C ASP A 110 3.98 -11.82 -3.11
N GLY A 111 2.92 -12.60 -3.32
CA GLY A 111 2.39 -13.55 -2.35
C GLY A 111 1.49 -12.91 -1.30
N GLY A 112 1.50 -13.47 -0.09
CA GLY A 112 0.72 -12.93 1.02
C GLY A 112 0.45 -13.91 2.16
N PHE A 113 -0.66 -13.70 2.85
CA PHE A 113 -1.02 -14.40 4.08
C PHE A 113 -2.17 -15.37 3.82
N GLU A 114 -2.13 -16.53 4.48
CA GLU A 114 -3.29 -17.40 4.57
C GLU A 114 -3.52 -17.80 6.02
N PHE A 115 -4.74 -17.61 6.48
CA PHE A 115 -5.21 -18.08 7.78
C PHE A 115 -6.14 -19.27 7.55
N THR A 116 -5.97 -20.35 8.31
CA THR A 116 -6.78 -21.57 8.16
C THR A 116 -7.36 -22.03 9.49
N ARG A 117 -8.63 -22.44 9.49
CA ARG A 117 -9.34 -23.03 10.65
C ARG A 117 -10.30 -24.11 10.16
N GLY A 118 -10.03 -25.38 10.49
CA GLY A 118 -10.95 -26.51 10.22
C GLY A 118 -11.56 -26.53 8.81
N GLY A 119 -10.75 -26.54 7.76
CA GLY A 119 -11.22 -26.55 6.36
C GLY A 119 -11.63 -25.18 5.79
N ARG A 120 -11.84 -24.16 6.62
CA ARG A 120 -12.09 -22.78 6.17
C ARG A 120 -10.77 -22.02 6.06
N TYR A 121 -10.72 -21.05 5.14
CA TYR A 121 -9.56 -20.20 4.95
C TYR A 121 -9.93 -18.72 4.74
N LEU A 122 -8.97 -17.86 5.08
CA LEU A 122 -8.92 -16.45 4.76
C LEU A 122 -7.57 -16.18 4.11
N ARG A 123 -7.56 -15.87 2.82
CA ARG A 123 -6.35 -15.60 2.06
C ARG A 123 -6.29 -14.12 1.71
N VAL A 124 -5.13 -13.50 1.89
CA VAL A 124 -4.88 -12.11 1.51
C VAL A 124 -3.62 -12.08 0.65
N ASN A 125 -3.74 -11.78 -0.64
CA ASN A 125 -2.62 -11.71 -1.58
C ASN A 125 -2.61 -10.40 -2.37
N HIS A 126 -1.63 -10.24 -3.27
CA HIS A 126 -1.42 -9.00 -4.04
C HIS A 126 -1.37 -7.77 -3.14
N LEU A 127 -0.50 -7.87 -2.14
CA LEU A 127 -0.38 -6.87 -1.09
C LEU A 127 0.20 -5.58 -1.68
N LYS A 128 -0.38 -4.46 -1.26
CA LYS A 128 0.08 -3.11 -1.58
C LYS A 128 0.09 -2.26 -0.33
N ALA A 129 1.27 -1.78 0.07
CA ALA A 129 1.38 -0.76 1.10
C ALA A 129 1.23 0.63 0.46
N ASP A 130 0.45 1.48 1.08
CA ASP A 130 0.22 2.87 0.70
C ASP A 130 0.70 3.75 1.85
N PHE A 131 1.72 4.58 1.60
CA PHE A 131 2.35 5.40 2.63
C PHE A 131 1.53 6.63 3.01
N ALA A 132 0.70 7.13 2.09
CA ALA A 132 -0.16 8.28 2.37
C ALA A 132 -1.26 7.94 3.37
N THR A 133 -1.80 6.72 3.27
CA THR A 133 -2.88 6.24 4.14
C THR A 133 -2.38 5.38 5.31
N GLY A 134 -1.12 4.92 5.27
CA GLY A 134 -0.58 3.99 6.26
C GLY A 134 -1.31 2.64 6.23
N ARG A 135 -1.68 2.14 5.04
CA ARG A 135 -2.48 0.91 4.89
C ARG A 135 -1.80 -0.12 4.01
N ILE A 136 -1.93 -1.39 4.37
CA ILE A 136 -1.68 -2.51 3.46
C ILE A 136 -3.03 -3.04 2.97
N SER A 137 -3.25 -2.93 1.68
CA SER A 137 -4.40 -3.49 0.98
C SER A 137 -4.04 -4.77 0.25
N GLY A 138 -5.00 -5.67 0.10
CA GLY A 138 -4.82 -6.92 -0.64
C GLY A 138 -6.15 -7.46 -1.13
N ASP A 139 -6.07 -8.44 -2.01
CA ASP A 139 -7.24 -9.19 -2.44
C ASP A 139 -7.55 -10.22 -1.36
N VAL A 140 -8.67 -10.03 -0.68
CA VAL A 140 -9.12 -10.91 0.38
C VAL A 140 -10.03 -11.96 -0.25
N ARG A 141 -9.62 -13.23 -0.18
CA ARG A 141 -10.40 -14.40 -0.62
C ARG A 141 -10.83 -15.22 0.59
N GLY A 142 -12.00 -15.83 0.47
CA GLY A 142 -12.71 -16.53 1.53
C GLY A 142 -14.18 -16.62 1.15
N ALA A 143 -15.09 -16.30 2.08
CA ALA A 143 -16.54 -16.34 1.80
C ALA A 143 -17.02 -15.24 0.82
N ARG A 144 -16.37 -14.07 0.78
CA ARG A 144 -16.69 -12.96 -0.12
C ARG A 144 -15.41 -12.30 -0.64
N PRO A 145 -14.99 -12.57 -1.88
CA PRO A 145 -13.80 -11.95 -2.46
C PRO A 145 -13.97 -10.44 -2.61
N ALA A 146 -13.04 -9.66 -2.07
CA ALA A 146 -13.01 -8.22 -2.24
C ALA A 146 -11.59 -7.67 -1.98
N ARG A 147 -11.27 -6.53 -2.57
CA ARG A 147 -10.08 -5.79 -2.16
C ARG A 147 -10.37 -5.05 -0.86
N ALA A 148 -9.49 -5.22 0.13
CA ALA A 148 -9.65 -4.59 1.45
C ALA A 148 -8.32 -4.05 1.97
N ALA A 149 -8.38 -2.93 2.69
CA ALA A 149 -7.29 -2.47 3.54
C ALA A 149 -7.19 -3.41 4.73
N PHE A 150 -6.34 -4.43 4.67
CA PHE A 150 -6.27 -5.50 5.66
C PHE A 150 -5.47 -5.10 6.91
N LEU A 151 -4.35 -4.40 6.73
CA LEU A 151 -3.52 -3.90 7.83
C LEU A 151 -3.42 -2.38 7.79
N ALA A 152 -3.18 -1.80 8.96
CA ALA A 152 -2.70 -0.44 9.12
C ALA A 152 -1.27 -0.48 9.68
N PHE A 153 -0.49 0.55 9.37
CA PHE A 153 0.85 0.72 9.89
C PHE A 153 1.16 2.19 10.09
N THR A 154 2.09 2.43 11.01
CA THR A 154 2.74 3.73 11.19
C THR A 154 4.23 3.52 11.02
N LEU A 155 4.87 4.35 10.21
CA LEU A 155 6.29 4.29 9.97
C LEU A 155 6.97 5.46 10.68
N ASP A 156 7.74 5.14 11.72
CA ASP A 156 8.56 6.12 12.41
C ASP A 156 9.94 6.18 11.75
N ARG A 157 10.37 7.36 11.32
CA ARG A 157 11.68 7.55 10.66
C ARG A 157 12.84 7.10 11.54
N LYS A 158 12.72 7.14 12.88
CA LYS A 158 13.76 6.62 13.78
C LYS A 158 13.98 5.11 13.65
N ASN A 159 12.98 4.41 13.11
CA ASN A 159 13.03 2.96 12.84
C ASN A 159 13.44 2.65 11.40
N VAL A 160 13.79 3.67 10.61
CA VAL A 160 14.26 3.54 9.24
C VAL A 160 15.75 3.80 9.19
N ARG A 161 16.49 2.90 8.55
CA ARG A 161 17.93 3.01 8.33
C ARG A 161 18.21 2.93 6.84
N VAL A 162 19.05 3.83 6.36
CA VAL A 162 19.52 3.84 4.98
C VAL A 162 21.03 3.61 5.01
N SER A 163 21.51 2.58 4.32
CA SER A 163 22.94 2.29 4.21
C SER A 163 23.21 1.60 2.87
N SER A 164 24.24 2.07 2.16
CA SER A 164 24.74 1.43 0.93
C SER A 164 23.67 1.12 -0.12
N GLY A 165 22.75 2.06 -0.36
CA GLY A 165 21.64 1.87 -1.31
C GLY A 165 20.55 0.91 -0.84
N LYS A 166 20.56 0.49 0.42
CA LYS A 166 19.50 -0.31 1.06
C LYS A 166 18.76 0.50 2.10
N VAL A 167 17.44 0.31 2.17
CA VAL A 167 16.58 0.84 3.23
C VAL A 167 16.06 -0.33 4.06
N THR A 168 16.25 -0.26 5.37
CA THR A 168 15.68 -1.19 6.33
C THR A 168 14.74 -0.46 7.27
N ALA A 169 13.56 -1.01 7.52
CA ALA A 169 12.56 -0.42 8.40
C ALA A 169 11.97 -1.46 9.35
N ARG A 170 11.74 -1.08 10.61
CA ARG A 170 10.92 -1.84 11.57
C ARG A 170 9.55 -1.20 11.70
N ILE A 171 8.51 -2.01 11.62
CA ILE A 171 7.12 -1.53 11.48
C ILE A 171 6.20 -2.34 12.40
N THR A 172 5.22 -1.70 13.01
CA THR A 172 4.13 -2.41 13.69
C THR A 172 2.89 -2.36 12.80
N PHE A 173 2.26 -3.52 12.59
CA PHE A 173 1.05 -3.66 11.81
C PHE A 173 -0.13 -4.00 12.71
N THR A 174 -1.17 -3.18 12.64
CA THR A 174 -2.43 -3.42 13.32
C THR A 174 -3.49 -3.90 12.36
N LEU A 175 -4.43 -4.69 12.86
CA LEU A 175 -5.56 -5.16 12.07
C LEU A 175 -6.56 -4.02 11.86
N THR A 176 -7.03 -3.80 10.64
CA THR A 176 -8.07 -2.79 10.39
C THR A 176 -9.46 -3.33 10.72
N SER A 177 -10.48 -2.45 10.70
CA SER A 177 -11.88 -2.88 10.74
C SER A 177 -12.26 -3.81 9.58
N GLN A 178 -11.77 -3.55 8.37
CA GLN A 178 -12.02 -4.42 7.21
C GLN A 178 -11.30 -5.77 7.35
N GLY A 179 -10.09 -5.80 7.90
CA GLY A 179 -9.37 -7.03 8.21
C GLY A 179 -10.11 -7.87 9.27
N ALA A 180 -10.55 -7.23 10.35
CA ALA A 180 -11.36 -7.86 11.40
C ALA A 180 -12.69 -8.43 10.87
N ALA A 181 -13.37 -7.69 9.99
CA ALA A 181 -14.57 -8.16 9.30
C ALA A 181 -14.30 -9.36 8.39
N SER A 182 -13.12 -9.39 7.75
CA SER A 182 -12.69 -10.53 6.93
C SER A 182 -12.50 -11.80 7.76
N PHE A 183 -11.90 -11.70 8.95
CA PHE A 183 -11.85 -12.81 9.91
C PHE A 183 -13.25 -13.28 10.33
N LYS A 184 -14.12 -12.33 10.69
CA LYS A 184 -15.51 -12.64 11.09
C LYS A 184 -16.25 -13.38 9.97
N SER A 185 -16.13 -12.90 8.74
CA SER A 185 -16.75 -13.54 7.57
C SER A 185 -16.16 -14.93 7.30
N ALA A 186 -14.85 -15.09 7.43
CA ALA A 186 -14.17 -16.33 7.11
C ALA A 186 -14.34 -17.41 8.18
N PHE A 187 -14.47 -17.06 9.46
CA PHE A 187 -14.45 -18.01 10.57
C PHE A 187 -15.60 -17.88 11.57
N GLY A 188 -16.52 -16.92 11.39
CA GLY A 188 -17.62 -16.63 12.32
C GLY A 188 -17.18 -15.89 13.59
N THR A 189 -15.87 -15.67 13.77
CA THR A 189 -15.27 -14.97 14.91
C THR A 189 -14.10 -14.13 14.45
N THR A 190 -13.66 -13.22 15.32
CA THR A 190 -12.57 -12.28 15.06
C THR A 190 -11.51 -12.48 16.16
N PRO A 191 -10.51 -13.34 15.94
CA PRO A 191 -9.52 -13.68 16.98
C PRO A 191 -8.70 -12.48 17.44
N VAL A 192 -8.44 -11.53 16.54
CA VAL A 192 -7.69 -10.29 16.81
C VAL A 192 -8.61 -9.12 16.50
N LYS A 193 -8.77 -8.16 17.41
CA LYS A 193 -9.71 -7.04 17.21
C LYS A 193 -9.12 -6.01 16.25
N ALA A 194 -9.98 -5.19 15.67
CA ALA A 194 -9.53 -4.03 14.92
C ALA A 194 -8.76 -3.07 15.86
N GLY A 195 -7.63 -2.54 15.39
CA GLY A 195 -6.71 -1.72 16.17
C GLY A 195 -5.62 -2.52 16.89
N ASP A 196 -5.84 -3.82 17.14
CA ASP A 196 -4.84 -4.66 17.81
C ASP A 196 -3.67 -4.99 16.87
N ARG A 197 -2.49 -5.16 17.46
CA ARG A 197 -1.28 -5.57 16.73
C ARG A 197 -1.46 -6.98 16.21
N LEU A 198 -1.31 -7.16 14.90
CA LEU A 198 -1.31 -8.47 14.26
C LEU A 198 0.12 -8.91 13.93
N PHE A 199 0.93 -8.01 13.38
CA PHE A 199 2.32 -8.31 13.00
C PHE A 199 3.31 -7.28 13.52
N GLU A 200 4.51 -7.75 13.81
CA GLU A 200 5.75 -7.00 13.86
C GLU A 200 6.52 -7.22 12.56
N GLY A 201 6.90 -6.12 11.93
CA GLY A 201 7.41 -6.04 10.58
C GLY A 201 8.89 -5.70 10.51
N THR A 202 9.61 -6.30 9.58
CA THR A 202 10.88 -5.76 9.10
C THR A 202 10.89 -5.77 7.57
N GLY A 203 11.09 -4.60 6.96
CA GLY A 203 11.24 -4.47 5.51
C GLY A 203 12.69 -4.13 5.16
N THR A 204 13.23 -4.75 4.12
CA THR A 204 14.51 -4.37 3.51
C THR A 204 14.33 -4.25 2.01
N ALA A 205 14.74 -3.14 1.41
CA ALA A 205 14.69 -2.97 -0.03
C ALA A 205 15.88 -2.19 -0.56
N ASP A 206 16.31 -2.53 -1.78
CA ASP A 206 17.24 -1.74 -2.56
C ASP A 206 16.53 -0.49 -3.08
N VAL A 207 17.23 0.63 -3.07
CA VAL A 207 16.70 1.90 -3.55
C VAL A 207 17.59 2.49 -4.61
N HIS A 208 16.96 2.91 -5.70
CA HIS A 208 17.62 3.70 -6.73
C HIS A 208 17.36 5.16 -6.40
N LEU A 209 18.36 5.79 -5.81
CA LEU A 209 18.31 7.23 -5.59
C LEU A 209 18.21 7.92 -6.96
N PRO A 210 17.32 8.92 -7.11
CA PRO A 210 17.28 9.71 -8.33
C PRO A 210 18.66 10.32 -8.56
N HIS A 211 19.21 10.09 -9.76
CA HIS A 211 20.47 10.70 -10.18
C HIS A 211 20.25 12.22 -10.22
N PRO A 212 21.11 13.05 -9.60
CA PRO A 212 20.99 14.49 -9.78
C PRO A 212 21.13 14.79 -11.29
N PRO A 213 20.26 15.62 -11.88
CA PRO A 213 20.43 16.05 -13.26
C PRO A 213 21.81 16.71 -13.36
N ASN A 214 22.60 16.24 -14.34
CA ASN A 214 23.97 16.68 -14.64
C ASN A 214 24.24 18.10 -14.13
N ALA A 215 25.09 18.21 -13.11
CA ALA A 215 25.71 19.49 -12.78
C ALA A 215 26.32 20.04 -14.08
N LEU A 216 25.87 21.23 -14.47
CA LEU A 216 26.34 21.95 -15.65
C LEU A 216 27.85 21.77 -15.77
N ARG A 217 28.28 21.11 -16.85
CA ARG A 217 29.69 21.04 -17.24
C ARG A 217 30.16 22.49 -17.34
N PRO A 218 31.15 22.96 -16.55
CA PRO A 218 31.61 24.33 -16.68
C PRO A 218 32.09 24.52 -18.11
N ALA A 219 31.59 25.57 -18.76
CA ALA A 219 32.03 25.96 -20.08
C ALA A 219 33.56 26.07 -20.06
N ARG A 220 34.25 25.33 -20.94
CA ARG A 220 35.66 25.57 -21.20
C ARG A 220 35.77 26.98 -21.78
N THR A 221 36.17 27.94 -20.97
CA THR A 221 36.66 29.23 -21.48
C THR A 221 37.99 28.96 -22.15
N THR A 222 37.99 28.76 -23.47
CA THR A 222 39.18 28.90 -24.29
C THR A 222 39.57 30.37 -24.27
N LEU A 223 40.60 30.67 -23.49
CA LEU A 223 41.25 31.97 -23.43
C LEU A 223 42.28 31.97 -24.57
N ASP A 224 41.86 32.42 -25.76
CA ASP A 224 42.78 32.72 -26.85
C ASP A 224 43.56 33.99 -26.47
N VAL A 225 44.82 33.79 -26.07
CA VAL A 225 45.83 34.86 -26.02
C VAL A 225 46.57 34.80 -27.35
N GLN A 226 46.21 35.68 -28.29
CA GLN A 226 47.09 35.98 -29.41
C GLN A 226 48.14 36.99 -28.95
N GLN A 227 49.40 36.66 -29.27
CA GLN A 227 50.61 37.45 -29.08
C GLN A 227 50.69 38.59 -30.08
#